data_AF-A0A2T2Z2X6-F1
#
_entry.id   AF-A0A2T2Z2X6-F1
#
_cell.length_a   1.000
_cell.length_b   1.000
_cell.length_c   1.000
_cell.angle_alpha   90.00
_cell.angle_beta   90.00
_cell.angle_gamma   90.00
#
_symmetry.space_group_name_H-M   'P 1'
#
loop_
_entity.id
_entity.type
_entity.pdbx_description
1 polymer ?
#
loop_
_entity_poly.entity_id
_entity_poly.type
_entity_poly.pdbx_seq_one_letter_code
_entity_poly.pdbx_strand_id
1 'polypeptide(L)'
;MAELAGISHSTMTNLARPETEHINAKTEQAILAVAVPERAGDVAADTALVPITGARRRIQALIAYGYPQTRLAHELGIKPSHATMAALVERALPEGHTGQSLPASRDRDIKALFGRLQMTPGPSEQARAYGRDRGWALPFEWDEDALDDPNAQPDRDEWQPPSEQELRQVRRAQVAELSARGRSASQIAEQLHVTKRTVVRDRQFASVQFTPARGPIQPELDWGLDQ
;
A
#
# COMPACT_ATOMS: atom_id res chain seq x y z
N MET A 1 22.14 -0.46 13.17
CA MET A 1 23.31 -1.37 13.16
C MET A 1 24.26 -1.11 14.32
N ALA A 2 24.83 0.09 14.52
CA ALA A 2 25.77 0.37 15.63
C ALA A 2 25.14 0.11 17.01
N GLU A 3 23.95 0.68 17.21
CA GLU A 3 23.17 0.52 18.44
C GLU A 3 22.72 -0.93 18.66
N LEU A 4 22.32 -1.62 17.58
CA LEU A 4 21.94 -3.04 17.61
C LEU A 4 23.11 -3.98 17.91
N ALA A 5 24.32 -3.64 17.44
CA ALA A 5 25.55 -4.38 17.69
C ALA A 5 26.25 -3.96 19.00
N GLY A 6 25.70 -2.99 19.75
CA GLY A 6 26.34 -2.45 20.95
C GLY A 6 27.71 -1.79 20.69
N ILE A 7 27.95 -1.29 19.48
CA ILE A 7 29.20 -0.61 19.09
C ILE A 7 28.98 0.89 18.91
N SER A 8 30.05 1.68 19.07
CA SER A 8 29.95 3.14 18.89
C SER A 8 29.70 3.51 17.43
N HIS A 9 28.97 4.61 17.21
CA HIS A 9 28.71 5.13 15.87
C HIS A 9 30.00 5.46 15.12
N SER A 10 31.02 5.98 15.81
CA SER A 10 32.35 6.26 15.26
C SER A 10 33.07 4.99 14.79
N THR A 11 32.94 3.88 15.53
CA THR A 11 33.48 2.58 15.13
C THR A 11 32.84 2.11 13.83
N MET A 12 31.52 2.25 13.70
CA MET A 12 30.82 1.82 12.49
C MET A 12 31.11 2.71 11.27
N THR A 13 31.27 4.02 11.46
CA THR A 13 31.71 4.93 10.39
C THR A 13 33.11 4.58 9.88
N ASN A 14 34.03 4.15 10.75
CA ASN A 14 35.35 3.72 10.33
C ASN A 14 35.31 2.39 9.57
N LEU A 15 34.46 1.45 9.97
CA LEU A 15 34.26 0.18 9.26
C LEU A 15 33.71 0.35 7.84
N ALA A 16 32.93 1.40 7.58
CA ALA A 16 32.40 1.71 6.25
C ALA A 16 33.44 2.34 5.31
N ARG A 17 34.66 2.65 5.79
CA ARG A 17 35.73 3.19 4.96
C ARG A 17 36.50 2.06 4.29
N PRO A 18 36.87 2.19 3.01
CA PRO A 18 37.61 1.17 2.27
C PRO A 18 39.01 0.88 2.82
N GLU A 19 39.53 1.74 3.69
CA GLU A 19 40.87 1.66 4.28
C GLU A 19 40.93 0.80 5.55
N THR A 20 39.79 0.33 6.05
CA THR A 20 39.72 -0.48 7.28
C THR A 20 39.86 -1.95 6.93
N GLU A 21 41.11 -2.43 6.94
CA GLU A 21 41.47 -3.80 6.54
C GLU A 21 41.35 -4.83 7.68
N HIS A 22 41.40 -4.35 8.94
CA HIS A 22 41.37 -5.20 10.13
C HIS A 22 40.43 -4.65 11.19
N ILE A 23 39.71 -5.56 11.86
CA ILE A 23 38.78 -5.27 12.93
C ILE A 23 39.04 -6.22 14.10
N ASN A 24 38.72 -5.80 15.33
CA ASN A 24 38.88 -6.66 16.49
C ASN A 24 37.82 -7.77 16.47
N ALA A 25 38.22 -9.02 16.78
CA ALA A 25 37.33 -10.18 16.91
C ALA A 25 36.09 -9.93 17.79
N LYS A 26 36.20 -9.10 18.84
CA LYS A 26 35.05 -8.73 19.67
C LYS A 26 34.03 -7.86 18.91
N THR A 27 34.50 -6.95 18.07
CA THR A 27 33.66 -6.10 17.21
C THR A 27 33.06 -6.91 16.08
N GLU A 28 33.85 -7.82 15.49
CA GLU A 28 33.38 -8.77 14.48
C GLU A 28 32.24 -9.65 15.02
N GLN A 29 32.44 -10.31 16.17
CA GLN A 29 31.41 -11.14 16.81
C GLN A 29 30.16 -10.34 17.15
N ALA A 30 30.32 -9.10 17.62
CA ALA A 30 29.18 -8.24 17.93
C ALA A 30 28.38 -7.85 16.66
N ILE A 31 29.06 -7.62 15.53
CA ILE A 31 28.40 -7.31 14.25
C ILE A 31 27.75 -8.56 13.65
N LEU A 32 28.43 -9.71 13.65
CA LEU A 32 27.93 -10.97 13.10
C LEU A 32 26.79 -11.57 13.94
N ALA A 33 26.75 -11.27 15.24
CA ALA A 33 25.66 -11.69 16.12
C ALA A 33 24.37 -10.89 15.93
N VAL A 34 24.42 -9.73 15.27
CA VAL A 34 23.21 -9.01 14.86
C VAL A 34 22.61 -9.79 13.70
N ALA A 35 21.44 -10.38 13.93
CA ALA A 35 20.62 -10.93 12.84
C ALA A 35 20.49 -9.84 11.77
N VAL A 36 20.98 -10.13 10.56
CA VAL A 36 20.88 -9.19 9.44
C VAL A 36 19.38 -8.96 9.24
N PRO A 37 18.89 -7.75 9.54
CA PRO A 37 17.49 -7.44 9.29
C PRO A 37 17.25 -7.60 7.80
N GLU A 38 16.14 -8.22 7.39
CA GLU A 38 15.77 -8.27 5.97
C GLU A 38 15.79 -6.87 5.35
N ARG A 39 15.44 -5.82 6.15
CA ARG A 39 15.57 -4.41 5.76
C ARG A 39 16.05 -3.54 6.92
N ALA A 40 16.97 -2.60 6.63
CA ALA A 40 17.48 -1.66 7.63
C ALA A 40 16.37 -0.82 8.31
N GLY A 41 15.29 -0.50 7.60
CA GLY A 41 14.16 0.25 8.14
C GLY A 41 13.28 -0.50 9.13
N ASP A 42 13.32 -1.84 9.15
CA ASP A 42 12.49 -2.63 10.04
C ASP A 42 13.00 -2.60 11.50
N VAL A 43 14.32 -2.42 11.68
CA VAL A 43 14.98 -2.42 13.00
C VAL A 43 15.59 -1.08 13.39
N ALA A 44 15.59 -0.10 12.49
CA ALA A 44 16.13 1.22 12.78
C ALA A 44 15.19 1.98 13.72
N ALA A 45 15.77 2.84 14.57
CA ALA A 45 15.00 3.75 15.41
C ALA A 45 14.06 4.61 14.56
N ASP A 46 12.90 4.97 15.09
CA ASP A 46 11.82 5.64 14.36
C ASP A 46 12.25 6.89 13.58
N THR A 47 13.22 7.63 14.12
CA THR A 47 13.76 8.88 13.57
C THR A 47 14.98 8.68 12.67
N ALA A 48 15.55 7.46 12.63
CA ALA A 48 16.68 7.15 11.77
C ALA A 48 16.27 7.29 10.30
N LEU A 49 17.16 7.88 9.49
CA LEU A 49 16.93 8.07 8.07
C LEU A 49 17.31 6.81 7.29
N VAL A 50 16.39 6.32 6.47
CA VAL A 50 16.57 5.16 5.59
C VAL A 50 16.36 5.56 4.12
N PRO A 51 16.95 4.83 3.16
CA PRO A 51 16.78 5.12 1.74
C PRO A 51 15.31 5.13 1.30
N ILE A 52 14.92 6.11 0.49
CA ILE A 52 13.53 6.26 0.00
C ILE A 52 13.13 5.29 -1.12
N THR A 53 14.10 4.57 -1.70
CA THR A 53 13.90 3.74 -2.91
C THR A 53 12.73 2.77 -2.77
N GLY A 54 12.71 2.00 -1.67
CA GLY A 54 11.64 1.04 -1.38
C GLY A 54 10.28 1.68 -1.22
N ALA A 55 10.21 2.72 -0.39
CA ALA A 55 8.98 3.49 -0.17
C ALA A 55 8.43 4.10 -1.47
N ARG A 56 9.31 4.67 -2.29
CA ARG A 56 8.97 5.25 -3.59
C ARG A 56 8.39 4.21 -4.53
N ARG A 57 9.07 3.07 -4.72
CA ARG A 57 8.59 2.00 -5.60
C ARG A 57 7.22 1.47 -5.16
N ARG A 58 7.01 1.27 -3.85
CA ARG A 58 5.69 0.88 -3.30
C ARG A 58 4.59 1.88 -3.63
N ILE A 59 4.83 3.17 -3.43
CA ILE A 59 3.84 4.21 -3.73
C ILE A 59 3.56 4.30 -5.23
N GLN A 60 4.60 4.27 -6.07
CA GLN A 60 4.47 4.27 -7.52
C GLN A 60 3.68 3.05 -8.02
N ALA A 61 3.95 1.87 -7.47
CA ALA A 61 3.23 0.65 -7.80
C ALA A 61 1.75 0.71 -7.41
N LEU A 62 1.41 1.23 -6.22
CA LEU A 62 0.01 1.43 -5.84
C LEU A 62 -0.69 2.44 -6.76
N ILE A 63 0.00 3.50 -7.20
CA ILE A 63 -0.57 4.45 -8.15
C ILE A 63 -0.83 3.77 -9.50
N ALA A 64 0.15 3.02 -10.01
CA ALA A 64 0.02 2.23 -11.23
C ALA A 64 -1.11 1.19 -11.13
N TYR A 65 -1.37 0.67 -9.93
CA TYR A 65 -2.48 -0.26 -9.65
C TYR A 65 -3.83 0.43 -9.45
N GLY A 66 -3.87 1.77 -9.44
CA GLY A 66 -5.10 2.57 -9.47
C GLY A 66 -5.47 3.28 -8.18
N TYR A 67 -4.55 3.39 -7.22
CA TYR A 67 -4.76 4.16 -6.01
C TYR A 67 -4.37 5.64 -6.22
N PRO A 68 -5.31 6.60 -6.09
CA PRO A 68 -4.99 8.02 -6.24
C PRO A 68 -3.98 8.50 -5.19
N GLN A 69 -3.08 9.42 -5.58
CA GLN A 69 -2.10 10.02 -4.67
C GLN A 69 -2.76 10.66 -3.43
N THR A 70 -3.92 11.29 -3.59
CA THR A 70 -4.67 11.92 -2.50
C THR A 70 -5.15 10.90 -1.47
N ARG A 71 -5.54 9.70 -1.92
CA ARG A 71 -5.92 8.58 -1.04
C ARG A 71 -4.70 8.07 -0.27
N LEU A 72 -3.61 7.79 -0.98
CA LEU A 72 -2.37 7.29 -0.35
C LEU A 72 -1.83 8.30 0.68
N ALA A 73 -1.83 9.58 0.35
CA ALA A 73 -1.44 10.64 1.27
C ALA A 73 -2.34 10.66 2.52
N HIS A 74 -3.66 10.57 2.36
CA HIS A 74 -4.59 10.51 3.49
C HIS A 74 -4.37 9.26 4.37
N GLU A 75 -4.20 8.07 3.78
CA GLU A 75 -3.94 6.84 4.53
C GLU A 75 -2.62 6.88 5.31
N LEU A 76 -1.63 7.65 4.83
CA LEU A 76 -0.35 7.87 5.52
C LEU A 76 -0.37 9.07 6.48
N GLY A 77 -1.48 9.82 6.56
CA GLY A 77 -1.54 11.08 7.31
C GLY A 77 -0.63 12.18 6.75
N ILE A 78 -0.26 12.10 5.46
CA ILE A 78 0.49 13.12 4.74
C ILE A 78 -0.49 14.18 4.22
N LYS A 79 -0.23 15.45 4.54
CA LYS A 79 -1.08 16.55 4.09
C LYS A 79 -0.94 16.78 2.57
N PRO A 80 -2.01 17.16 1.84
CA PRO A 80 -2.01 17.24 0.37
C PRO A 80 -0.99 18.20 -0.27
N SER A 81 -0.54 19.23 0.46
CA SER A 81 0.44 20.22 -0.02
C SER A 81 1.90 19.86 0.29
N HIS A 82 2.17 18.66 0.80
CA HIS A 82 3.47 18.33 1.37
C HIS A 82 4.46 17.79 0.33
N ALA A 83 5.68 18.34 0.34
CA ALA A 83 6.81 17.90 -0.49
C ALA A 83 7.13 16.40 -0.34
N THR A 84 6.75 15.78 0.79
CA THR A 84 6.94 14.34 1.03
C THR A 84 6.21 13.47 0.01
N MET A 85 4.96 13.80 -0.35
CA MET A 85 4.24 12.99 -1.34
C MET A 85 4.88 13.15 -2.71
N ALA A 86 5.29 14.37 -3.07
CA ALA A 86 6.04 14.62 -4.30
C ALA A 86 7.34 13.80 -4.35
N ALA A 87 8.12 13.74 -3.26
CA ALA A 87 9.35 12.96 -3.19
C ALA A 87 9.15 11.43 -3.33
N LEU A 88 8.00 10.92 -2.89
CA LEU A 88 7.59 9.51 -3.02
C LEU A 88 7.07 9.16 -4.43
N VAL A 89 6.68 10.16 -5.21
CA VAL A 89 6.07 9.98 -6.54
C VAL A 89 7.08 10.30 -7.64
N GLU A 90 7.80 11.40 -7.50
CA GLU A 90 8.74 11.89 -8.51
C GLU A 90 10.00 11.03 -8.59
N ARG A 91 10.46 10.81 -9.83
CA ARG A 91 11.74 10.15 -10.10
C ARG A 91 12.84 11.04 -9.55
N ALA A 92 13.76 10.42 -8.81
CA ALA A 92 14.88 11.04 -8.12
C ALA A 92 15.38 12.34 -8.77
N LEU A 93 15.36 13.43 -7.98
CA LEU A 93 16.15 14.61 -8.27
C LEU A 93 17.63 14.20 -8.41
N PRO A 94 18.44 14.91 -9.22
CA PRO A 94 19.87 14.63 -9.40
C PRO A 94 20.60 14.43 -8.07
N GLU A 95 21.65 13.61 -8.08
CA GLU A 95 22.49 13.32 -6.92
C GLU A 95 22.86 14.61 -6.17
N GLY A 96 22.60 14.63 -4.85
CA GLY A 96 22.86 15.79 -3.98
C GLY A 96 21.63 16.51 -3.41
N HIS A 97 20.40 16.16 -3.83
CA HIS A 97 19.17 16.72 -3.23
C HIS A 97 18.76 15.99 -1.94
N THR A 98 18.37 16.75 -0.92
CA THR A 98 17.97 16.37 0.45
C THR A 98 16.70 15.49 0.57
N GLY A 99 16.29 14.79 -0.49
CA GLY A 99 15.04 14.01 -0.56
C GLY A 99 15.22 12.50 -0.82
N GLN A 100 16.41 11.94 -0.63
CA GLN A 100 16.70 10.51 -0.88
C GLN A 100 16.53 9.62 0.36
N SER A 101 16.09 10.16 1.48
CA SER A 101 15.87 9.41 2.70
C SER A 101 14.62 9.88 3.44
N LEU A 102 14.03 8.98 4.24
CA LEU A 102 12.87 9.24 5.08
C LEU A 102 13.07 8.61 6.47
N PRO A 103 12.32 9.04 7.50
CA PRO A 103 12.31 8.36 8.79
C PRO A 103 11.88 6.89 8.66
N ALA A 104 12.54 5.98 9.37
CA ALA A 104 12.24 4.55 9.38
C ALA A 104 10.80 4.24 9.81
N SER A 105 10.23 5.04 10.71
CA SER A 105 8.80 5.00 11.05
C SER A 105 7.91 5.16 9.81
N ARG A 106 8.22 6.11 8.94
CA ARG A 106 7.46 6.36 7.72
C ARG A 106 7.65 5.26 6.67
N ASP A 107 8.84 4.69 6.56
CA ASP A 107 9.07 3.54 5.67
C ASP A 107 8.19 2.35 6.09
N ARG A 108 8.11 2.07 7.39
CA ARG A 108 7.24 1.02 7.94
C ARG A 108 5.75 1.31 7.72
N ASP A 109 5.31 2.55 7.87
CA ASP A 109 3.92 2.94 7.53
C ASP A 109 3.59 2.65 6.06
N ILE A 110 4.52 2.98 5.14
CA ILE A 110 4.34 2.76 3.70
C ILE A 110 4.36 1.27 3.38
N LYS A 111 5.26 0.49 3.99
CA LYS A 111 5.29 -0.98 3.87
C LYS A 111 3.97 -1.59 4.34
N ALA A 112 3.45 -1.16 5.49
CA ALA A 112 2.17 -1.62 6.00
C ALA A 112 1.00 -1.25 5.05
N LEU A 113 0.99 -0.02 4.52
CA LEU A 113 -0.01 0.40 3.54
C LEU A 113 0.04 -0.44 2.27
N PHE A 114 1.25 -0.70 1.76
CA PHE A 114 1.47 -1.54 0.58
C PHE A 114 0.93 -2.96 0.80
N GLY A 115 1.29 -3.61 1.90
CA GLY A 115 0.79 -4.96 2.23
C GLY A 115 -0.73 -5.06 2.29
N ARG A 116 -1.43 -3.99 2.71
CA ARG A 116 -2.92 -3.97 2.71
C ARG A 116 -3.53 -3.83 1.31
N LEU A 117 -2.87 -3.12 0.41
CA LEU A 117 -3.46 -2.67 -0.86
C LEU A 117 -2.95 -3.44 -2.08
N GLN A 118 -1.79 -4.07 -2.01
CA GLN A 118 -1.11 -4.68 -3.16
C GLN A 118 -1.92 -5.77 -3.89
N MET A 119 -2.83 -6.46 -3.19
CA MET A 119 -3.66 -7.52 -3.77
C MET A 119 -5.00 -7.04 -4.32
N THR A 120 -5.37 -5.78 -4.11
CA THR A 120 -6.68 -5.26 -4.54
C THR A 120 -6.48 -4.13 -5.56
N PRO A 121 -7.09 -4.20 -6.76
CA PRO A 121 -6.96 -3.13 -7.73
C PRO A 121 -7.60 -1.85 -7.20
N GLY A 122 -6.90 -0.73 -7.41
CA GLY A 122 -7.38 0.58 -7.01
C GLY A 122 -8.54 1.07 -7.90
N PRO A 123 -9.44 1.91 -7.36
CA PRO A 123 -10.69 2.25 -8.04
C PRO A 123 -10.53 3.30 -9.17
N SER A 124 -9.35 3.90 -9.35
CA SER A 124 -9.15 5.04 -10.25
C SER A 124 -8.42 4.66 -11.53
N GLU A 125 -9.12 4.77 -12.67
CA GLU A 125 -8.51 4.63 -13.99
C GLU A 125 -7.49 5.74 -14.29
N GLN A 126 -7.78 6.96 -13.85
CA GLN A 126 -6.86 8.09 -14.02
C GLN A 126 -5.51 7.85 -13.34
N ALA A 127 -5.52 7.22 -12.15
CA ALA A 127 -4.28 6.84 -11.46
C ALA A 127 -3.51 5.76 -12.22
N ARG A 128 -4.21 4.74 -12.75
CA ARG A 128 -3.60 3.69 -13.59
C ARG A 128 -2.97 4.27 -14.85
N ALA A 129 -3.70 5.13 -15.57
CA ALA A 129 -3.18 5.82 -16.75
C ALA A 129 -1.93 6.64 -16.41
N TYR A 130 -1.97 7.40 -15.31
CA TYR A 130 -0.82 8.19 -14.86
C TYR A 130 0.43 7.35 -14.54
N GLY A 131 0.27 6.18 -13.91
CA GLY A 131 1.36 5.25 -13.64
C GLY A 131 1.88 4.57 -14.91
N ARG A 132 0.98 4.15 -15.80
CA ARG A 132 1.34 3.56 -17.11
C ARG A 132 2.13 4.53 -17.97
N ASP A 133 1.72 5.80 -18.06
CA ASP A 133 2.41 6.84 -18.84
C ASP A 133 3.84 7.09 -18.32
N ARG A 134 4.12 6.74 -17.06
CA ARG A 134 5.44 6.83 -16.43
C ARG A 134 6.20 5.50 -16.43
N GLY A 135 5.60 4.45 -16.97
CA GLY A 135 6.19 3.11 -17.01
C GLY A 135 6.40 2.51 -15.62
N TRP A 136 5.62 2.92 -14.61
CA TRP A 136 5.70 2.33 -13.28
C TRP A 136 5.15 0.91 -13.27
N ALA A 137 5.90 0.03 -12.64
CA ALA A 137 5.51 -1.36 -12.47
C ALA A 137 4.43 -1.49 -11.39
N LEU A 138 3.62 -2.53 -11.50
CA LEU A 138 2.53 -2.91 -10.61
C LEU A 138 3.06 -3.62 -9.36
N PRO A 139 2.23 -3.76 -8.30
CA PRO A 139 2.68 -4.37 -7.05
C PRO A 139 3.23 -5.79 -7.20
N PHE A 140 2.54 -6.65 -7.97
CA PHE A 140 2.94 -8.05 -8.19
C PHE A 140 4.03 -8.22 -9.26
N GLU A 141 4.37 -7.17 -10.00
CA GLU A 141 5.55 -7.18 -10.89
C GLU A 141 6.84 -6.98 -10.07
N TRP A 142 6.74 -6.55 -8.81
CA TRP A 142 7.87 -6.49 -7.91
C TRP A 142 7.95 -7.74 -7.03
N ASP A 143 9.15 -8.29 -6.90
CA ASP A 143 9.47 -9.13 -5.75
C ASP A 143 9.50 -8.25 -4.49
N GLU A 144 8.67 -8.59 -3.50
CA GLU A 144 8.48 -7.80 -2.28
C GLU A 144 9.78 -7.59 -1.49
N ASP A 145 10.68 -8.59 -1.56
CA ASP A 145 11.98 -8.58 -0.88
C ASP A 145 13.01 -7.74 -1.66
N ALA A 146 12.84 -7.63 -2.98
CA ALA A 146 13.75 -6.90 -3.86
C ALA A 146 13.43 -5.40 -3.98
N LEU A 147 12.25 -4.95 -3.51
CA LEU A 147 11.80 -3.55 -3.64
C LEU A 147 12.79 -2.51 -3.10
N ASP A 148 13.66 -2.88 -2.15
CA ASP A 148 14.68 -1.98 -1.59
C ASP A 148 16.02 -2.02 -2.31
N ASP A 149 16.32 -3.09 -3.02
CA ASP A 149 17.57 -3.21 -3.75
C ASP A 149 17.54 -2.20 -4.92
N PRO A 150 18.41 -1.18 -4.94
CA PRO A 150 18.45 -0.21 -6.03
C PRO A 150 18.63 -0.87 -7.42
N ASN A 151 19.21 -2.07 -7.48
CA ASN A 151 19.44 -2.81 -8.71
C ASN A 151 18.29 -3.74 -9.11
N ALA A 152 17.30 -3.95 -8.23
CA ALA A 152 16.15 -4.78 -8.55
C ALA A 152 15.34 -4.21 -9.73
N GLN A 153 14.85 -5.12 -10.56
CA GLN A 153 14.01 -4.82 -11.70
C GLN A 153 12.67 -5.57 -11.55
N PRO A 154 11.56 -4.94 -11.95
CA PRO A 154 10.27 -5.60 -11.92
C PRO A 154 10.18 -6.64 -13.05
N ASP A 155 9.53 -7.77 -12.77
CA ASP A 155 9.13 -8.75 -13.76
C ASP A 155 7.86 -8.28 -14.46
N ARG A 156 8.00 -7.88 -15.73
CA ARG A 156 6.91 -7.24 -16.48
C ARG A 156 6.13 -8.29 -17.26
N ASP A 157 5.25 -8.98 -16.57
CA ASP A 157 4.22 -9.78 -17.20
C ASP A 157 3.12 -8.90 -17.82
N GLU A 158 2.50 -9.36 -18.91
CA GLU A 158 1.38 -8.67 -19.55
C GLU A 158 0.10 -8.76 -18.71
N TRP A 159 0.05 -8.03 -17.60
CA TRP A 159 -1.19 -7.89 -16.83
C TRP A 159 -2.18 -6.98 -17.54
N GLN A 160 -3.42 -7.46 -17.68
CA GLN A 160 -4.52 -6.66 -18.17
C GLN A 160 -5.31 -6.06 -17.01
N PRO A 161 -5.53 -4.73 -16.99
CA PRO A 161 -6.29 -4.11 -15.93
C PRO A 161 -7.76 -4.57 -15.93
N PRO A 162 -8.38 -4.80 -14.76
CA PRO A 162 -9.80 -5.05 -14.65
C PRO A 162 -10.60 -3.96 -15.36
N SER A 163 -11.66 -4.38 -16.03
CA SER A 163 -12.61 -3.48 -16.67
C SER A 163 -13.24 -2.53 -15.66
N GLU A 164 -13.72 -1.39 -16.13
CA GLU A 164 -14.43 -0.43 -15.27
C GLU A 164 -15.69 -1.05 -14.64
N GLN A 165 -16.31 -2.04 -15.30
CA GLN A 165 -17.42 -2.79 -14.74
C GLN A 165 -17.01 -3.66 -13.55
N GLU A 166 -15.90 -4.41 -13.65
CA GLU A 166 -15.40 -5.24 -12.56
C GLU A 166 -15.00 -4.40 -11.35
N LEU A 167 -14.34 -3.26 -11.56
CA LEU A 167 -13.98 -2.34 -10.47
C LEU A 167 -15.22 -1.75 -9.78
N ARG A 168 -16.27 -1.43 -10.54
CA ARG A 168 -17.56 -1.02 -9.97
C ARG A 168 -18.18 -2.14 -9.14
N GLN A 169 -18.08 -3.39 -9.57
CA GLN A 169 -18.57 -4.54 -8.79
C GLN A 169 -17.80 -4.71 -7.49
N VAL A 170 -16.46 -4.64 -7.53
CA VAL A 170 -15.61 -4.69 -6.34
C VAL A 170 -15.97 -3.57 -5.36
N ARG A 171 -16.08 -2.32 -5.84
CA ARG A 171 -16.47 -1.20 -4.96
C ARG A 171 -17.86 -1.37 -4.39
N ARG A 172 -18.83 -1.86 -5.16
CA ARG A 172 -20.20 -2.14 -4.68
C ARG A 172 -20.19 -3.22 -3.61
N ALA A 173 -19.42 -4.29 -3.78
CA ALA A 173 -19.25 -5.33 -2.77
C ALA A 173 -18.67 -4.75 -1.47
N GLN A 174 -17.62 -3.91 -1.55
CA GLN A 174 -17.06 -3.21 -0.39
C GLN A 174 -18.07 -2.27 0.29
N VAL A 175 -18.86 -1.51 -0.49
CA VAL A 175 -19.93 -0.65 0.04
C VAL A 175 -21.01 -1.47 0.74
N ALA A 176 -21.42 -2.59 0.16
CA ALA A 176 -22.43 -3.48 0.73
C ALA A 176 -21.95 -4.08 2.06
N GLU A 177 -20.72 -4.61 2.09
CA GLU A 177 -20.10 -5.17 3.28
C GLU A 177 -19.99 -4.13 4.41
N LEU A 178 -19.46 -2.94 4.13
CA LEU A 178 -19.34 -1.89 5.15
C LEU A 178 -20.71 -1.38 5.63
N SER A 179 -21.70 -1.36 4.74
CA SER A 179 -23.07 -1.01 5.10
C SER A 179 -23.71 -2.07 6.00
N ALA A 180 -23.48 -3.36 5.74
CA ALA A 180 -23.92 -4.46 6.59
C ALA A 180 -23.28 -4.41 7.99
N ARG A 181 -22.03 -3.91 8.08
CA ARG A 181 -21.34 -3.60 9.35
C ARG A 181 -21.84 -2.31 10.04
N GLY A 182 -22.91 -1.69 9.55
CA GLY A 182 -23.54 -0.52 10.16
C GLY A 182 -22.82 0.82 9.91
N ARG A 183 -21.84 0.88 9.00
CA ARG A 183 -21.14 2.15 8.69
C ARG A 183 -22.07 3.13 7.97
N SER A 184 -21.98 4.41 8.30
CA SER A 184 -22.71 5.48 7.61
C SER A 184 -22.16 5.72 6.19
N ALA A 185 -22.98 6.31 5.30
CA ALA A 185 -22.54 6.61 3.94
C ALA A 185 -21.33 7.56 3.89
N SER A 186 -21.22 8.49 4.85
CA SER A 186 -20.08 9.40 4.95
C SER A 186 -18.80 8.66 5.36
N GLN A 187 -18.89 7.75 6.35
CA GLN A 187 -17.73 6.95 6.78
C GLN A 187 -17.24 6.01 5.68
N ILE A 188 -18.15 5.40 4.91
CA ILE A 188 -17.78 4.56 3.77
C ILE A 188 -17.14 5.39 2.67
N ALA A 189 -17.70 6.58 2.40
CA ALA A 189 -17.16 7.50 1.38
C ALA A 189 -15.72 7.91 1.73
N GLU A 190 -15.49 8.26 2.99
CA GLU A 190 -14.17 8.56 3.53
C GLU A 190 -13.23 7.35 3.39
N GLN A 191 -13.64 6.17 3.87
CA GLN A 191 -12.81 4.96 3.86
C GLN A 191 -12.45 4.47 2.45
N LEU A 192 -13.39 4.52 1.51
CA LEU A 192 -13.16 4.08 0.13
C LEU A 192 -12.64 5.19 -0.79
N HIS A 193 -12.50 6.41 -0.26
CA HIS A 193 -12.10 7.60 -1.00
C HIS A 193 -12.96 7.87 -2.25
N VAL A 194 -14.27 7.75 -2.09
CA VAL A 194 -15.27 8.09 -3.11
C VAL A 194 -16.28 9.08 -2.55
N THR A 195 -17.05 9.72 -3.43
CA THR A 195 -18.04 10.69 -2.96
C THR A 195 -19.19 10.00 -2.22
N LYS A 196 -19.78 10.67 -1.23
CA LYS A 196 -21.01 10.20 -0.56
C LYS A 196 -22.11 9.85 -1.57
N ARG A 197 -22.25 10.64 -2.64
CA ARG A 197 -23.17 10.37 -3.77
C ARG A 197 -22.92 9.00 -4.41
N THR A 198 -21.66 8.63 -4.57
CA THR A 198 -21.25 7.33 -5.14
C THR A 198 -21.64 6.19 -4.21
N VAL A 199 -21.40 6.32 -2.90
CA VAL A 199 -21.83 5.32 -1.90
C VAL A 199 -23.34 5.13 -1.89
N VAL A 200 -24.10 6.24 -1.90
CA VAL A 200 -25.57 6.19 -1.95
C VAL A 200 -26.06 5.47 -3.19
N ARG A 201 -25.45 5.76 -4.36
CA ARG A 201 -25.78 5.07 -5.62
C ARG A 201 -25.48 3.57 -5.53
N ASP A 202 -24.30 3.20 -5.06
CA ASP A 202 -23.88 1.79 -4.98
C ASP A 202 -24.76 0.99 -3.99
N ARG A 203 -25.22 1.62 -2.90
CA ARG A 203 -26.22 1.03 -1.98
C ARG A 203 -27.55 0.71 -2.67
N GLN A 204 -28.05 1.64 -3.48
CA GLN A 204 -29.31 1.44 -4.21
C GLN A 204 -29.22 0.22 -5.13
N PHE A 205 -28.08 0.02 -5.79
CA PHE A 205 -27.85 -1.18 -6.61
C PHE A 205 -27.77 -2.47 -5.77
N ALA A 206 -27.13 -2.44 -4.60
CA ALA A 206 -27.07 -3.60 -3.71
C ALA A 206 -28.45 -4.00 -3.16
N SER A 207 -29.30 -3.03 -2.79
CA SER A 207 -30.68 -3.30 -2.33
C SER A 207 -31.60 -3.84 -3.42
N VAL A 208 -31.38 -3.45 -4.69
CA VAL A 208 -32.17 -3.96 -5.82
C VAL A 208 -31.82 -5.42 -6.14
N GLN A 209 -30.57 -5.85 -5.96
CA GLN A 209 -30.19 -7.26 -6.15
C GLN A 209 -30.57 -8.17 -4.97
N PHE A 210 -30.83 -7.61 -3.78
CA PHE A 210 -31.28 -8.34 -2.59
C PHE A 210 -32.77 -8.09 -2.27
N THR A 211 -33.61 -7.87 -3.28
CA THR A 211 -35.06 -7.97 -3.08
C THR A 211 -35.41 -9.46 -3.18
N PRO A 212 -35.75 -10.17 -2.08
CA PRO A 212 -36.30 -11.51 -2.22
C PRO A 212 -37.55 -11.37 -3.07
N ALA A 213 -37.61 -12.12 -4.17
CA ALA A 213 -38.82 -12.21 -4.97
C ALA A 213 -39.97 -12.46 -3.99
N ARG A 214 -40.98 -11.58 -3.99
CA ARG A 214 -42.28 -11.93 -3.40
C ARG A 214 -42.70 -13.21 -4.11
N GLY A 215 -42.49 -14.34 -3.44
CA GLY A 215 -43.03 -15.61 -3.89
C GLY A 215 -44.53 -15.42 -4.11
N PRO A 216 -45.10 -16.05 -5.15
CA PRO A 216 -46.53 -15.94 -5.39
C PRO A 216 -47.26 -16.34 -4.12
N ILE A 217 -48.22 -15.50 -3.71
CA ILE A 217 -49.18 -15.80 -2.65
C ILE A 217 -49.84 -17.12 -3.08
N GLN A 218 -49.48 -18.23 -2.44
CA GLN A 218 -50.17 -19.49 -2.66
C GLN A 218 -51.60 -19.31 -2.13
N PRO A 219 -52.64 -19.59 -2.93
CA PRO A 219 -53.99 -19.60 -2.41
C PRO A 219 -54.10 -20.70 -1.36
N GLU A 220 -54.71 -20.34 -0.25
CA GLU A 220 -55.05 -21.18 0.89
C GLU A 220 -55.80 -22.43 0.39
N LEU A 221 -55.12 -23.58 0.41
CA LEU A 221 -55.71 -24.86 0.07
C LEU A 221 -56.43 -25.38 1.32
N ASP A 222 -57.74 -25.21 1.30
CA ASP A 222 -58.71 -25.83 2.20
C ASP A 222 -58.54 -27.36 2.17
N TRP A 223 -58.01 -27.94 3.25
CA TRP A 223 -57.89 -29.40 3.42
C TRP A 223 -59.19 -29.98 3.96
N GLY A 224 -60.28 -29.81 3.20
CA GLY A 224 -61.54 -30.47 3.46
C GLY A 224 -61.38 -31.99 3.49
N LEU A 225 -61.23 -32.55 4.68
CA LEU A 225 -61.50 -33.94 5.01
C LEU A 225 -62.10 -34.00 6.42
N ASP A 226 -63.43 -33.93 6.44
CA ASP A 226 -64.26 -34.48 7.51
C ASP A 226 -64.23 -36.02 7.49
N GLN A 227 -64.45 -36.58 8.69
CA GLN A 227 -64.82 -37.96 9.09
C GLN A 227 -63.71 -38.80 9.73
#